data_AF-A0A8C7A6U0-F1
#
_entry.id   AF-A0A8C7A6U0-F1
#
_cell.length_a   1.000
_cell.length_b   1.000
_cell.length_c   1.000
_cell.angle_alpha   90.00
_cell.angle_beta   90.00
_cell.angle_gamma   90.00
#
_symmetry.space_group_name_H-M   'P 1'
#
loop_
_entity.id
_entity.type
_entity.pdbx_description
1 polymer ?
#
loop_
_entity_poly.entity_id
_entity_poly.type
_entity_poly.pdbx_seq_one_letter_code
_entity_poly.pdbx_strand_id
1 'polypeptide(L)'
;MTNTKGKRRGICYMFSRPFRKHGVLPLATYMRIYKKGDIVDIKGMGTVQKGMPHKCYHGKTRRVYSVTQHAAGIVVNKQVKGKILAKRINVRIELIKHSKSRDSFLKRVKEDDQKKKEAKEKGTWFQLKHHPAPPRQAHFMRTNEKESKLLEPIPYEFIAYTYKENKRPQNCKKKKILSTIFTAASPGVDFNSTSHHFLCLSTRSNSSLFVLS
;
A
#
# COMPACT_ATOMS: atom_id res chain seq x y z
N MET A 1 39.58 -19.96 5.58
CA MET A 1 39.80 -18.55 5.16
C MET A 1 38.77 -17.65 5.82
N THR A 2 39.18 -16.68 6.66
CA THR A 2 38.24 -15.81 7.38
C THR A 2 38.02 -14.49 6.66
N ASN A 3 36.79 -14.02 6.73
CA ASN A 3 36.39 -12.73 6.23
C ASN A 3 37.00 -11.53 7.00
N THR A 4 37.27 -10.42 6.31
CA THR A 4 37.79 -9.18 6.92
C THR A 4 36.83 -8.56 7.93
N LYS A 5 37.37 -8.01 9.03
CA LYS A 5 36.60 -7.41 10.15
C LYS A 5 36.35 -5.90 9.99
N GLY A 6 36.43 -5.37 8.76
CA GLY A 6 36.26 -3.94 8.48
C GLY A 6 34.86 -3.41 8.81
N LYS A 7 34.79 -2.20 9.40
CA LYS A 7 33.55 -1.51 9.78
C LYS A 7 32.54 -1.39 8.63
N ARG A 8 33.07 -1.28 7.40
CA ARG A 8 32.32 -1.03 6.16
C ARG A 8 32.28 -2.22 5.20
N ARG A 9 32.64 -3.44 5.63
CA ARG A 9 32.56 -4.63 4.77
C ARG A 9 31.11 -4.95 4.39
N GLY A 10 30.83 -5.16 3.09
CA GLY A 10 29.53 -5.65 2.60
C GLY A 10 28.40 -4.62 2.65
N ILE A 11 28.72 -3.32 2.49
CA ILE A 11 27.72 -2.23 2.56
C ILE A 11 27.43 -1.56 1.21
N CYS A 12 27.93 -2.11 0.10
CA CYS A 12 27.85 -1.52 -1.25
C CYS A 12 26.44 -0.98 -1.56
N TYR A 13 25.41 -1.81 -1.36
CA TYR A 13 24.01 -1.42 -1.57
C TYR A 13 23.32 -0.84 -0.31
N MET A 14 23.84 -1.12 0.89
CA MET A 14 23.15 -0.74 2.13
C MET A 14 23.16 0.77 2.38
N PHE A 15 24.29 1.42 2.07
CA PHE A 15 24.48 2.86 2.23
C PHE A 15 24.55 3.61 0.90
N SER A 16 24.37 2.92 -0.24
CA SER A 16 24.26 3.60 -1.52
C SER A 16 23.03 4.53 -1.51
N ARG A 17 23.14 5.61 -2.28
CA ARG A 17 22.00 6.48 -2.57
C ARG A 17 21.14 5.81 -3.65
N PRO A 18 19.81 5.98 -3.58
CA PRO A 18 18.93 5.47 -4.63
C PRO A 18 19.18 6.23 -5.94
N PHE A 19 18.81 5.58 -7.05
CA PHE A 19 18.95 6.14 -8.39
C PHE A 19 18.29 7.51 -8.49
N ARG A 20 18.96 8.46 -9.17
CA ARG A 20 18.53 9.86 -9.32
C ARG A 20 18.29 10.61 -8.00
N LYS A 21 18.89 10.16 -6.89
CA LYS A 21 18.88 10.85 -5.59
C LYS A 21 20.29 11.08 -5.06
N HIS A 22 21.27 11.17 -5.96
CA HIS A 22 22.64 11.57 -5.62
C HIS A 22 22.74 13.10 -5.45
N GLY A 23 23.86 13.60 -4.93
CA GLY A 23 24.10 15.03 -4.73
C GLY A 23 23.66 15.56 -3.37
N VAL A 24 23.26 16.83 -3.35
CA VAL A 24 22.94 17.61 -2.14
C VAL A 24 21.70 17.06 -1.44
N LEU A 25 21.75 16.99 -0.10
CA LEU A 25 20.59 16.59 0.71
C LEU A 25 19.60 17.76 0.85
N PRO A 26 18.29 17.49 0.83
CA PRO A 26 17.29 18.53 1.02
C PRO A 26 17.39 19.12 2.43
N LEU A 27 17.28 20.45 2.52
CA LEU A 27 17.41 21.23 3.76
C LEU A 27 16.44 20.77 4.87
N ALA A 28 15.26 20.30 4.46
CA ALA A 28 14.25 19.73 5.35
C ALA A 28 14.75 18.52 6.17
N THR A 29 15.84 17.86 5.78
CA THR A 29 16.44 16.77 6.57
C THR A 29 17.23 17.31 7.75
N TYR A 30 17.94 18.42 7.57
CA TYR A 30 18.77 19.04 8.61
C TYR A 30 17.92 19.74 9.66
N MET A 31 16.84 20.41 9.24
CA MET A 31 15.97 21.20 10.12
C MET A 31 14.93 20.36 10.87
N ARG A 32 15.04 19.02 10.86
CA ARG A 32 14.10 18.17 11.61
C ARG A 32 14.34 18.30 13.10
N ILE A 33 13.27 18.62 13.82
CA ILE A 33 13.29 18.73 15.28
C ILE A 33 13.17 17.33 15.86
N TYR A 34 14.09 16.99 16.76
CA TYR A 34 14.07 15.75 17.54
C TYR A 34 14.06 16.09 19.02
N LYS A 35 13.18 15.43 19.78
CA LYS A 35 13.08 15.56 21.23
C LYS A 35 13.48 14.25 21.91
N LYS A 36 13.82 14.34 23.19
CA LYS A 36 14.10 13.17 24.02
C LYS A 36 12.82 12.34 24.15
N GLY A 37 12.92 11.03 23.93
CA GLY A 37 11.78 10.11 23.97
C GLY A 37 11.13 9.83 22.61
N ASP A 38 11.43 10.62 21.57
CA ASP A 38 10.91 10.39 20.22
C ASP A 38 11.38 9.04 19.67
N ILE A 39 10.51 8.37 18.93
CA ILE A 39 10.82 7.10 18.25
C ILE A 39 11.33 7.40 16.85
N VAL A 40 12.57 6.98 16.60
CA VAL A 40 13.29 7.28 15.37
C VAL A 40 13.85 6.03 14.72
N ASP A 41 13.83 6.04 13.39
CA ASP A 41 14.38 5.03 12.51
C ASP A 41 15.80 5.45 12.08
N ILE A 42 16.75 4.52 12.15
CA ILE A 42 18.13 4.74 11.71
C ILE A 42 18.28 4.28 10.27
N LYS A 43 18.63 5.20 9.37
CA LYS A 43 18.88 4.89 7.96
C LYS A 43 20.17 5.59 7.52
N GLY A 44 21.25 4.82 7.43
CA GLY A 44 22.52 5.29 6.90
C GLY A 44 22.43 5.63 5.41
N MET A 45 23.12 6.67 4.98
CA MET A 45 23.32 7.05 3.58
C MET A 45 24.78 7.44 3.36
N GLY A 46 25.30 7.22 2.15
CA GLY A 46 26.70 7.43 1.82
C GLY A 46 27.13 8.89 1.62
N THR A 47 26.17 9.82 1.45
CA THR A 47 26.46 11.24 1.23
C THR A 47 27.15 11.88 2.44
N VAL A 48 26.72 11.55 3.66
CA VAL A 48 27.29 12.07 4.91
C VAL A 48 28.08 10.96 5.59
N GLN A 49 29.39 11.14 5.68
CA GLN A 49 30.28 10.11 6.21
C GLN A 49 30.50 10.23 7.74
N LYS A 50 30.41 11.44 8.29
CA LYS A 50 30.61 11.73 9.71
C LYS A 50 29.41 11.27 10.54
N GLY A 51 29.68 10.74 11.75
CA GLY A 51 28.65 10.22 12.66
C GLY A 51 27.73 9.16 12.05
N MET A 52 28.25 8.42 11.06
CA MET A 52 27.52 7.36 10.38
C MET A 52 27.40 6.11 11.26
N PRO A 53 26.21 5.49 11.36
CA PRO A 53 26.03 4.32 12.19
C PRO A 53 26.73 3.11 11.57
N HIS A 54 27.12 2.15 12.42
CA HIS A 54 27.57 0.85 11.94
C HIS A 54 26.43 0.09 11.25
N LYS A 55 26.76 -0.72 10.23
CA LYS A 55 25.78 -1.47 9.40
C LYS A 55 24.76 -2.30 10.19
N CYS A 56 25.12 -2.79 11.38
CA CYS A 56 24.20 -3.57 12.22
C CYS A 56 23.04 -2.77 12.82
N TYR A 57 23.10 -1.44 12.81
CA TYR A 57 22.04 -0.56 13.30
C TYR A 57 21.18 0.01 12.17
N HIS A 58 21.52 -0.26 10.92
CA HIS A 58 20.71 0.16 9.78
C HIS A 58 19.32 -0.49 9.82
N GLY A 59 18.28 0.31 9.64
CA GLY A 59 16.90 -0.14 9.72
C GLY A 59 16.43 -0.49 11.14
N LYS A 60 17.20 -0.17 12.18
CA LYS A 60 16.76 -0.31 13.56
C LYS A 60 16.03 0.95 14.02
N THR A 61 15.02 0.75 14.84
CA THR A 61 14.15 1.81 15.37
C THR A 61 14.18 1.79 16.87
N ARG A 62 14.37 2.96 17.51
CA ARG A 62 14.17 3.09 18.95
C ARG A 62 14.09 4.55 19.39
N ARG A 63 14.25 4.79 20.70
CA ARG A 63 14.04 6.08 21.35
C ARG A 63 15.32 6.89 21.42
N VAL A 64 15.16 8.20 21.23
CA VAL A 64 16.21 9.21 21.49
C VAL A 64 16.40 9.38 23.00
N TYR A 65 17.64 9.31 23.49
CA TYR A 65 17.96 9.57 24.91
C TYR A 65 18.63 10.92 25.14
N SER A 66 19.41 11.39 24.17
CA SER A 66 20.09 12.69 24.22
C SER A 66 20.04 13.36 22.86
N VAL A 67 20.07 14.69 22.87
CA VAL A 67 20.14 15.52 21.67
C VAL A 67 21.34 16.44 21.84
N THR A 68 22.18 16.52 20.80
CA THR A 68 23.37 17.37 20.73
C THR A 68 23.25 18.30 19.53
N GLN A 69 24.17 19.23 19.35
CA GLN A 69 24.11 20.26 18.30
C GLN A 69 23.88 19.71 16.88
N HIS A 70 24.50 18.58 16.53
CA HIS A 70 24.43 18.00 15.17
C HIS A 70 24.05 16.51 15.14
N ALA A 71 23.80 15.90 16.30
CA ALA A 71 23.54 14.48 16.41
C ALA A 71 22.52 14.17 17.50
N ALA A 72 21.88 13.02 17.39
CA ALA A 72 21.02 12.47 18.43
C ALA A 72 21.62 11.17 18.95
N GLY A 73 21.58 11.03 20.27
CA GLY A 73 21.87 9.79 20.96
C GLY A 73 20.64 8.89 20.97
N ILE A 74 20.76 7.66 20.47
CA ILE A 74 19.67 6.69 20.36
C ILE A 74 20.02 5.43 21.17
N VAL A 75 19.05 4.89 21.91
CA VAL A 75 19.19 3.60 22.61
C VAL A 75 18.69 2.49 21.70
N VAL A 76 19.57 1.77 21.02
CA VAL A 76 19.19 0.72 20.06
C VAL A 76 19.38 -0.66 20.67
N ASN A 77 18.38 -1.53 20.49
CA ASN A 77 18.49 -2.93 20.85
C ASN A 77 19.31 -3.67 19.79
N LYS A 78 20.44 -4.25 20.20
CA LYS A 78 21.27 -5.11 19.37
C LYS A 78 21.26 -6.52 19.94
N GLN A 79 20.85 -7.49 19.12
CA GLN A 79 21.03 -8.89 19.42
C GLN A 79 22.51 -9.26 19.23
N VAL A 80 23.11 -9.83 20.28
CA VAL A 80 24.48 -10.33 20.28
C VAL A 80 24.42 -11.78 20.74
N LYS A 81 24.51 -12.71 19.78
CA LYS A 81 24.31 -14.14 20.01
C LYS A 81 22.92 -14.37 20.65
N GLY A 82 22.85 -14.96 21.86
CA GLY A 82 21.60 -15.26 22.55
C GLY A 82 20.97 -14.12 23.36
N LYS A 83 21.62 -12.95 23.49
CA LYS A 83 21.10 -11.85 24.34
C LYS A 83 20.85 -10.56 23.57
N ILE A 84 19.81 -9.83 23.99
CA ILE A 84 19.46 -8.51 23.44
C ILE A 84 20.01 -7.44 24.37
N LEU A 85 20.93 -6.62 23.87
CA LEU A 85 21.56 -5.55 24.62
C LEU A 85 21.03 -4.19 24.18
N ALA A 86 20.66 -3.34 25.12
CA ALA A 86 20.35 -1.94 24.87
C ALA A 86 21.66 -1.14 24.76
N LYS A 87 22.05 -0.79 23.54
CA LYS A 87 23.28 -0.03 23.27
C LYS A 87 22.96 1.43 22.98
N ARG A 88 23.74 2.34 23.55
CA ARG A 88 23.65 3.77 23.25
C ARG A 88 24.60 4.10 22.10
N ILE A 89 24.08 4.76 21.07
CA ILE A 89 24.85 5.19 19.91
C ILE A 89 24.57 6.67 19.61
N ASN A 90 25.56 7.39 19.13
CA ASN A 90 25.40 8.77 18.66
C ASN A 90 25.39 8.75 17.14
N VAL A 91 24.31 9.26 16.54
CA VAL A 91 24.09 9.25 15.09
C VAL A 91 23.71 10.66 14.66
N ARG A 92 24.22 11.11 13.52
CA ARG A 92 23.85 12.43 13.01
C ARG A 92 22.40 12.50 12.51
N ILE A 93 21.86 13.72 12.53
CA ILE A 93 20.47 14.05 12.20
C ILE A 93 20.09 13.63 10.77
N GLU A 94 21.01 13.69 9.80
CA GLU A 94 20.71 13.35 8.39
C GLU A 94 20.39 11.87 8.20
N LEU A 95 20.91 11.03 9.11
CA LEU A 95 20.84 9.57 9.06
C LEU A 95 19.69 9.00 9.89
N ILE A 96 18.87 9.89 10.45
CA ILE A 96 17.76 9.57 11.35
C ILE A 96 16.47 10.07 10.70
N LYS A 97 15.39 9.33 10.90
CA LYS A 97 14.03 9.73 10.48
C LYS A 97 13.05 9.48 11.61
N HIS A 98 12.02 10.33 11.73
CA HIS A 98 10.88 10.06 12.60
C HIS A 98 10.11 8.81 12.12
N SER A 99 9.73 7.96 13.07
CA SER A 99 9.01 6.72 12.77
C SER A 99 7.50 6.96 12.67
N LYS A 100 6.94 6.74 11.48
CA LYS A 100 5.49 6.89 11.22
C LYS A 100 4.62 5.94 12.04
N SER A 101 5.19 4.83 12.51
CA SER A 101 4.50 3.84 13.34
C SER A 101 4.02 4.43 14.68
N ARG A 102 4.77 5.38 15.24
CA ARG A 102 4.39 6.07 16.47
C ARG A 102 3.32 7.11 16.20
N ASP A 103 3.43 7.83 15.10
CA ASP A 103 2.47 8.88 14.72
C ASP A 103 1.06 8.31 14.51
N SER A 104 0.94 7.18 13.81
CA SER A 104 -0.36 6.52 13.61
C SER A 104 -0.98 6.06 14.93
N PHE A 105 -0.17 5.50 15.84
CA PHE A 105 -0.62 5.12 17.16
C PHE A 105 -1.11 6.32 17.97
N LEU A 106 -0.36 7.43 17.96
CA LEU A 106 -0.74 8.65 18.70
C LEU A 106 -2.02 9.28 18.15
N LYS A 107 -2.21 9.27 16.83
CA LYS A 107 -3.46 9.72 16.20
C LYS A 107 -4.65 8.88 16.67
N ARG A 108 -4.51 7.56 16.66
CA ARG A 108 -5.55 6.65 17.16
C ARG A 108 -5.89 6.89 18.63
N VAL A 109 -4.89 7.04 19.50
CA VAL A 109 -5.14 7.32 20.93
C VAL A 109 -5.98 8.59 21.10
N LYS A 110 -5.68 9.65 20.35
CA LYS A 110 -6.46 10.89 20.38
C LYS A 110 -7.90 10.68 19.90
N GLU A 111 -8.09 9.94 18.81
CA GLU A 111 -9.42 9.61 18.28
C GLU A 111 -10.23 8.77 19.27
N ASP A 112 -9.59 7.80 19.93
CA ASP A 112 -10.22 6.95 20.94
C ASP A 112 -10.63 7.76 22.18
N ASP A 113 -9.78 8.68 22.64
CA ASP A 113 -10.07 9.53 23.78
C ASP A 113 -11.22 10.52 23.49
N GLN A 114 -11.29 11.02 22.26
CA GLN A 114 -12.42 11.84 21.81
C GLN A 114 -13.73 11.03 21.80
N LYS A 115 -13.73 9.82 21.24
CA LYS A 115 -14.90 8.93 21.23
C LYS A 115 -15.35 8.55 22.63
N LYS A 116 -14.42 8.31 23.57
CA LYS A 116 -14.75 8.05 24.98
C LYS A 116 -15.48 9.23 25.63
N LYS A 117 -15.03 10.45 25.35
CA LYS A 117 -15.66 11.66 25.88
C LYS A 117 -17.09 11.80 25.37
N GLU A 118 -17.28 11.67 24.06
CA GLU A 118 -18.61 11.74 23.42
C GLU A 118 -19.55 10.61 23.90
N ALA A 119 -19.02 9.40 24.06
CA ALA A 119 -19.75 8.26 24.59
C ALA A 119 -20.22 8.50 26.04
N LYS A 120 -19.35 9.12 26.86
CA LYS A 120 -19.69 9.48 28.25
C LYS A 120 -20.77 10.56 28.32
N GLU A 121 -20.71 11.56 27.44
CA GLU A 121 -21.73 12.62 27.36
C GLU A 121 -23.09 12.08 26.89
N LYS A 122 -23.09 11.15 25.93
CA LYS A 122 -24.32 10.53 25.40
C LYS A 122 -24.83 9.34 26.23
N GLY A 123 -24.04 8.83 27.15
CA GLY A 123 -24.34 7.61 27.92
C GLY A 123 -24.33 6.32 27.09
N THR A 124 -23.72 6.32 25.91
CA THR A 124 -23.66 5.14 25.02
C THR A 124 -22.35 4.38 25.20
N TRP A 125 -22.39 3.05 25.06
CA TRP A 125 -21.19 2.22 25.09
C TRP A 125 -20.56 2.10 23.69
N PHE A 126 -19.23 2.20 23.58
CA PHE A 126 -18.50 2.11 22.32
C PHE A 126 -17.33 1.11 22.39
N GLN A 127 -17.14 0.34 21.31
CA GLN A 127 -16.06 -0.64 21.19
C GLN A 127 -14.77 0.01 20.67
N LEU A 128 -13.75 0.13 21.53
CA LEU A 128 -12.48 0.81 21.21
C LEU A 128 -11.37 -0.12 20.70
N LYS A 129 -11.46 -1.41 21.02
CA LYS A 129 -10.42 -2.38 20.65
C LYS A 129 -10.51 -2.70 19.16
N HIS A 130 -9.36 -2.81 18.50
CA HIS A 130 -9.29 -3.32 17.13
C HIS A 130 -9.63 -4.82 17.10
N HIS A 131 -10.40 -5.21 16.10
CA HIS A 131 -10.69 -6.61 15.80
C HIS A 131 -9.95 -7.04 14.52
N PRO A 132 -9.56 -8.33 14.41
CA PRO A 132 -9.10 -8.87 13.13
C PRO A 132 -10.22 -8.79 12.08
N ALA A 133 -9.85 -8.94 10.81
CA ALA A 133 -10.83 -8.93 9.72
C ALA A 133 -11.89 -10.01 9.98
N PRO A 134 -13.19 -9.64 10.09
CA PRO A 134 -14.25 -10.62 10.27
C PRO A 134 -14.48 -11.42 8.97
N PRO A 135 -15.17 -12.57 9.04
CA PRO A 135 -15.69 -13.24 7.86
C PRO A 135 -16.50 -12.27 6.99
N ARG A 136 -16.45 -12.46 5.67
CA ARG A 136 -17.27 -11.65 4.75
C ARG A 136 -18.74 -11.84 5.12
N GLN A 137 -19.48 -10.74 5.25
CA GLN A 137 -20.91 -10.80 5.52
C GLN A 137 -21.63 -11.42 4.31
N ALA A 138 -22.64 -12.23 4.61
CA ALA A 138 -23.54 -12.75 3.59
C ALA A 138 -24.18 -11.57 2.85
N HIS A 139 -24.12 -11.59 1.52
CA HIS A 139 -24.73 -10.59 0.67
C HIS A 139 -25.28 -11.26 -0.58
N PHE A 140 -26.35 -10.71 -1.11
CA PHE A 140 -26.95 -11.20 -2.35
C PHE A 140 -26.22 -10.60 -3.55
N MET A 141 -25.71 -11.44 -4.43
CA MET A 141 -25.19 -11.02 -5.72
C MET A 141 -26.33 -11.05 -6.74
N ARG A 142 -26.70 -9.88 -7.27
CA ARG A 142 -27.68 -9.78 -8.36
C ARG A 142 -26.95 -9.91 -9.70
N THR A 143 -27.34 -10.91 -10.47
CA THR A 143 -26.94 -11.04 -11.87
C THR A 143 -28.01 -10.33 -12.68
N ASN A 144 -27.75 -9.11 -13.17
CA ASN A 144 -28.68 -8.28 -13.95
C ASN A 144 -29.01 -8.95 -15.30
N GLU A 145 -29.72 -10.08 -15.25
CA GLU A 145 -30.13 -10.94 -16.38
C GLU A 145 -28.98 -11.50 -17.23
N LYS A 146 -27.73 -11.30 -16.80
CA LYS A 146 -26.55 -11.88 -17.45
C LYS A 146 -26.34 -13.31 -16.96
N GLU A 147 -26.16 -14.25 -17.87
CA GLU A 147 -25.80 -15.61 -17.53
C GLU A 147 -24.37 -15.68 -16.96
N SER A 148 -24.14 -16.63 -16.05
CA SER A 148 -22.79 -16.91 -15.55
C SER A 148 -21.94 -17.50 -16.68
N LYS A 149 -20.80 -16.86 -16.98
CA LYS A 149 -19.87 -17.37 -18.00
C LYS A 149 -19.19 -18.64 -17.50
N LEU A 150 -19.37 -19.74 -18.22
CA LEU A 150 -18.56 -20.93 -18.05
C LEU A 150 -17.14 -20.62 -18.53
N LEU A 151 -16.13 -20.89 -17.69
CA LEU A 151 -14.73 -20.75 -18.05
C LEU A 151 -14.14 -22.14 -18.25
N GLU A 152 -13.54 -22.38 -19.41
CA GLU A 152 -12.86 -23.64 -19.73
C GLU A 152 -11.34 -23.51 -19.50
N PRO A 153 -10.68 -24.56 -19.01
CA PRO A 153 -9.23 -24.57 -18.90
C PRO A 153 -8.60 -24.50 -20.30
N ILE A 154 -7.62 -23.62 -20.46
CA ILE A 154 -6.84 -23.52 -21.70
C ILE A 154 -6.01 -24.82 -21.83
N PRO A 155 -5.98 -25.48 -23.00
CA PRO A 155 -5.16 -26.66 -23.21
C PRO A 155 -3.67 -26.35 -23.01
N TYR A 156 -2.92 -27.33 -22.54
CA TYR A 156 -1.47 -27.19 -22.38
C TYR A 156 -0.78 -27.05 -23.74
N GLU A 157 -0.03 -25.97 -23.93
CA GLU A 157 0.80 -25.75 -25.11
C GLU A 157 2.24 -25.46 -24.67
N PHE A 158 3.21 -26.12 -25.33
CA PHE A 158 4.63 -25.87 -25.10
C PHE A 158 5.08 -24.63 -25.89
N ILE A 159 5.21 -23.50 -25.20
CA ILE A 159 5.71 -22.25 -25.80
C ILE A 159 7.23 -22.20 -25.68
N ALA A 160 7.93 -22.56 -26.76
CA ALA A 160 9.35 -22.24 -26.91
C ALA A 160 9.48 -20.79 -27.38
N TYR A 161 9.95 -19.89 -26.51
CA TYR A 161 10.32 -18.53 -26.94
C TYR A 161 11.53 -18.62 -27.88
N THR A 162 11.28 -18.62 -29.18
CA THR A 162 12.31 -18.30 -30.17
C THR A 162 12.55 -16.79 -30.10
N TYR A 163 13.78 -16.38 -29.80
CA TYR A 163 14.19 -14.99 -30.01
C TYR A 163 14.10 -14.72 -31.52
N LYS A 164 12.96 -14.18 -31.97
CA LYS A 164 12.81 -13.74 -33.35
C LYS A 164 13.75 -12.56 -33.57
N GLU A 165 14.85 -12.77 -34.26
CA GLU A 165 15.61 -11.68 -34.87
C GLU A 165 14.64 -10.83 -35.68
N ASN A 166 14.55 -9.55 -35.35
CA ASN A 166 13.70 -8.57 -36.03
C ASN A 166 14.18 -8.38 -37.48
N LYS A 167 13.81 -9.26 -38.40
CA LYS A 167 13.77 -8.95 -39.83
C LYS A 167 12.41 -8.36 -40.16
N ARG A 168 12.40 -7.06 -40.50
CA ARG A 168 11.22 -6.31 -40.96
C ARG A 168 10.55 -7.06 -42.12
N PRO A 169 9.24 -7.35 -42.08
CA PRO A 169 8.55 -7.86 -43.26
C PRO A 169 8.39 -6.73 -44.29
N GLN A 170 9.16 -6.82 -45.38
CA GLN A 170 8.91 -6.09 -46.61
C GLN A 170 7.66 -6.70 -47.28
N ASN A 171 6.71 -5.83 -47.66
CA ASN A 171 5.55 -6.11 -48.51
C ASN A 171 4.50 -7.12 -48.01
N CYS A 172 3.45 -6.62 -47.35
CA CYS A 172 2.14 -7.27 -47.34
C CYS A 172 1.15 -6.47 -48.19
N LYS A 173 0.75 -7.06 -49.32
CA LYS A 173 -0.30 -6.58 -50.22
C LYS A 173 -1.60 -6.35 -49.43
N LYS A 174 -2.14 -5.13 -49.54
CA LYS A 174 -3.44 -4.72 -49.01
C LYS A 174 -4.55 -5.61 -49.60
N LYS A 175 -5.13 -6.50 -48.80
CA LYS A 175 -6.49 -7.00 -49.06
C LYS A 175 -7.47 -6.06 -48.36
N LYS A 176 -8.10 -5.20 -49.17
CA LYS A 176 -9.28 -4.41 -48.84
C LYS A 176 -10.42 -5.36 -48.46
N ILE A 177 -10.93 -5.26 -47.24
CA ILE A 177 -12.33 -5.59 -46.95
C ILE A 177 -12.96 -4.26 -46.55
N LEU A 178 -13.91 -3.83 -47.38
CA LEU A 178 -14.60 -2.56 -47.28
C LEU A 178 -15.42 -2.48 -46.00
N SER A 179 -15.21 -1.39 -45.27
CA SER A 179 -16.06 -0.87 -44.21
C SER A 179 -17.21 -0.05 -44.80
N THR A 180 -18.43 -0.47 -44.52
CA THR A 180 -19.69 0.26 -44.69
C THR A 180 -20.51 -0.17 -43.46
N ILE A 181 -21.01 0.65 -42.54
CA ILE A 181 -21.38 2.07 -42.49
C ILE A 181 -21.29 2.49 -40.99
N PHE A 182 -20.65 3.62 -40.68
CA PHE A 182 -20.90 4.37 -39.42
C PHE A 182 -20.57 5.85 -39.64
N THR A 183 -21.61 6.66 -39.82
CA THR A 183 -21.64 8.13 -39.68
C THR A 183 -23.13 8.51 -39.63
N ALA A 184 -23.66 9.40 -38.79
CA ALA A 184 -23.08 10.32 -37.83
C ALA A 184 -24.19 10.85 -36.88
N ALA A 185 -23.76 11.41 -35.75
CA ALA A 185 -24.27 12.63 -35.10
C ALA A 185 -25.74 12.75 -34.62
N SER A 186 -25.90 12.91 -33.29
CA SER A 186 -26.93 13.75 -32.62
C SER A 186 -26.69 15.24 -32.96
N PRO A 187 -27.63 16.22 -32.84
CA PRO A 187 -28.58 16.42 -31.72
C PRO A 187 -29.97 17.02 -32.10
N GLY A 188 -30.90 17.13 -31.14
CA GLY A 188 -32.12 17.95 -31.32
C GLY A 188 -33.25 17.62 -30.33
N VAL A 189 -33.76 18.67 -29.68
CA VAL A 189 -34.83 18.71 -28.68
C VAL A 189 -36.20 18.84 -29.38
N ASP A 190 -37.29 18.36 -28.76
CA ASP A 190 -38.69 18.90 -28.75
C ASP A 190 -39.68 17.77 -28.35
N PHE A 191 -40.37 17.82 -27.19
CA PHE A 191 -41.64 18.48 -26.83
C PHE A 191 -42.93 17.68 -27.18
N ASN A 192 -43.70 17.32 -26.13
CA ASN A 192 -45.15 16.96 -26.10
C ASN A 192 -45.60 15.67 -26.85
N SER A 193 -46.62 14.89 -26.48
CA SER A 193 -47.73 14.93 -25.52
C SER A 193 -48.45 13.55 -25.52
N THR A 194 -49.41 13.34 -24.60
CA THR A 194 -50.66 12.52 -24.74
C THR A 194 -50.53 11.00 -24.94
N SER A 195 -50.79 10.14 -23.93
CA SER A 195 -52.09 9.66 -23.39
C SER A 195 -52.62 8.38 -24.05
N HIS A 196 -53.39 7.61 -23.25
CA HIS A 196 -54.20 6.42 -23.55
C HIS A 196 -53.52 5.06 -23.27
N HIS A 197 -53.78 4.45 -22.11
CA HIS A 197 -54.96 3.62 -21.74
C HIS A 197 -54.96 2.24 -22.42
N PHE A 198 -54.94 1.19 -21.59
CA PHE A 198 -55.85 0.01 -21.51
C PHE A 198 -55.12 -1.07 -20.67
N LEU A 199 -55.53 -1.36 -19.41
CA LEU A 199 -56.55 -2.37 -19.02
C LEU A 199 -56.25 -3.72 -19.71
N CYS A 200 -56.04 -4.85 -19.02
CA CYS A 200 -56.93 -5.47 -18.05
C CYS A 200 -56.31 -6.78 -17.50
N LEU A 201 -56.55 -7.04 -16.20
CA LEU A 201 -57.00 -8.31 -15.57
C LEU A 201 -56.21 -9.63 -15.80
N SER A 202 -55.65 -10.21 -14.72
CA SER A 202 -56.21 -11.32 -13.90
C SER A 202 -56.00 -12.71 -14.55
N THR A 203 -55.39 -13.73 -13.94
CA THR A 203 -55.80 -14.51 -12.75
C THR A 203 -54.62 -15.39 -12.32
N ARG A 204 -54.23 -15.47 -11.03
CA ARG A 204 -54.60 -16.50 -10.03
C ARG A 204 -54.56 -17.97 -10.48
N SER A 205 -53.58 -18.73 -9.96
CA SER A 205 -53.74 -20.01 -9.23
C SER A 205 -52.35 -20.52 -8.76
N ASN A 206 -52.04 -20.49 -7.46
CA ASN A 206 -52.08 -21.63 -6.54
C ASN A 206 -51.49 -22.92 -7.15
N SER A 207 -50.40 -23.46 -6.63
CA SER A 207 -50.45 -24.24 -5.39
C SER A 207 -49.05 -24.61 -4.89
N SER A 208 -48.96 -24.64 -3.57
CA SER A 208 -47.84 -24.98 -2.73
C SER A 208 -47.86 -26.46 -2.32
N LEU A 209 -46.68 -26.95 -1.88
CA LEU A 209 -46.43 -28.16 -1.06
C LEU A 209 -46.36 -29.50 -1.83
N PHE A 210 -45.57 -30.53 -1.48
CA PHE A 210 -45.12 -31.04 -0.18
C PHE A 210 -43.84 -31.92 -0.37
N VAL A 211 -42.87 -31.82 0.57
CA VAL A 211 -42.12 -32.91 1.29
C VAL A 211 -41.29 -33.94 0.49
N LEU A 212 -39.95 -33.95 0.64
CA LEU A 212 -39.11 -34.61 1.67
C LEU A 212 -39.12 -36.14 1.62
N SER A 213 -37.98 -36.70 1.23
CA SER A 213 -37.34 -37.92 1.78
C SER A 213 -35.84 -37.79 1.53
#